data_AF-A0A8S2ZCR6-F1
#
_entry.id   AF-A0A8S2ZCR6-F1
#
_cell.length_a   1.000
_cell.length_b   1.000
_cell.length_c   1.000
_cell.angle_alpha   90.00
_cell.angle_beta   90.00
_cell.angle_gamma   90.00
#
_symmetry.space_group_name_H-M   'P 1'
#
loop_
_entity.id
_entity.type
_entity.pdbx_description
1 polymer ?
#
loop_
_entity_poly.entity_id
_entity_poly.type
_entity_poly.pdbx_seq_one_letter_code
_entity_poly.pdbx_strand_id
1 'polypeptide(L)'
;ETQRGAPAILFQENLFRHQRTNKNGSERWVCTVNDCSCSIVLKNAEIMCLNGIHAHKNTQFSAHIDQVISGVKRKAVEDPKTPIQQIYDDEVIKFVS
;
A
#
# COMPACT_ATOMS: atom_id res chain seq x y z
N GLU A 1 -6.61 17.47 -16.93
CA GLU A 1 -5.65 16.36 -17.08
C GLU A 1 -5.22 15.89 -15.70
N THR A 2 -5.50 14.65 -15.31
CA THR A 2 -5.02 14.06 -14.03
C THR A 2 -3.74 13.29 -14.32
N GLN A 3 -2.59 13.79 -13.86
CA GLN A 3 -1.31 13.12 -14.05
C GLN A 3 -1.33 11.73 -13.40
N ARG A 4 -0.92 10.71 -14.17
CA ARG A 4 -0.79 9.33 -13.70
C ARG A 4 0.22 9.25 -12.57
N GLY A 5 -0.25 8.83 -11.39
CA GLY A 5 0.55 8.31 -10.26
C GLY A 5 1.49 9.32 -9.60
N ALA A 6 1.01 10.02 -8.58
CA ALA A 6 1.91 10.77 -7.69
C ALA A 6 2.92 9.80 -7.03
N PRO A 7 4.21 10.19 -6.91
CA PRO A 7 5.22 9.32 -6.32
C PRO A 7 4.87 8.99 -4.87
N ALA A 8 5.07 7.72 -4.50
CA ALA A 8 4.80 7.18 -3.18
C ALA A 8 5.95 6.30 -2.69
N ILE A 9 6.17 6.28 -1.38
CA ILE A 9 7.16 5.43 -0.70
C ILE A 9 6.46 4.55 0.32
N LEU A 10 6.97 3.34 0.50
CA LEU A 10 6.52 2.42 1.56
C LEU A 10 7.58 2.39 2.66
N PHE A 11 7.18 2.73 3.89
CA PHE A 11 8.06 2.69 5.06
C PHE A 11 7.28 2.18 6.27
N GLN A 12 7.85 1.19 6.98
CA GLN A 12 7.19 0.55 8.13
C GLN A 12 5.73 0.19 7.85
N GLU A 13 5.49 -0.47 6.70
CA GLU A 13 4.16 -0.89 6.25
C GLU A 13 3.14 0.23 6.00
N ASN A 14 3.60 1.49 6.01
CA ASN A 14 2.77 2.66 5.76
C ASN A 14 3.16 3.31 4.43
N LEU A 15 2.15 3.63 3.63
CA LEU A 15 2.33 4.32 2.36
C LEU A 15 2.36 5.83 2.60
N PHE A 16 3.36 6.50 2.03
CA PHE A 16 3.49 7.96 2.08
C PHE A 16 3.52 8.51 0.66
N ARG A 17 2.80 9.61 0.43
CA ARG A 17 2.87 10.37 -0.82
C ARG A 17 3.82 11.55 -0.67
N HIS A 18 4.49 11.90 -1.75
CA HIS A 18 5.28 13.12 -1.79
C HIS A 18 4.38 14.34 -1.57
N GLN A 19 4.78 15.24 -0.67
CA GLN A 19 4.06 16.49 -0.42
C GLN A 19 4.80 17.69 -1.01
N ARG A 20 6.11 17.80 -0.76
CA ARG A 20 6.93 18.92 -1.23
C ARG A 20 8.42 18.63 -1.11
N THR A 21 9.21 19.36 -1.89
CA THR A 21 10.67 19.43 -1.74
C THR A 21 11.07 20.83 -1.28
N ASN A 22 11.88 20.90 -0.23
CA ASN A 22 12.41 22.15 0.31
C ASN A 22 13.64 22.62 -0.49
N LYS A 23 13.99 23.91 -0.37
CA LYS A 23 15.15 24.53 -1.06
C LYS A 23 16.50 23.86 -0.75
N ASN A 24 16.61 23.20 0.39
CA ASN A 24 17.81 22.48 0.84
C ASN A 24 17.91 21.03 0.30
N GLY A 25 17.00 20.63 -0.59
CA GLY A 25 16.92 19.28 -1.15
C GLY A 25 16.25 18.25 -0.24
N SER A 26 15.70 18.66 0.90
CA SER A 26 14.91 17.76 1.76
C SER A 26 13.50 17.58 1.21
N GLU A 27 13.01 16.35 1.17
CA GLU A 27 11.68 15.99 0.68
C GLU A 27 10.78 15.63 1.85
N ARG A 28 9.58 16.20 1.88
CA ARG A 28 8.56 15.85 2.87
C ARG A 28 7.53 14.93 2.24
N TRP A 29 7.30 13.81 2.92
CA TRP A 29 6.36 12.76 2.54
C TRP A 29 5.31 12.63 3.65
N VAL A 30 4.04 12.49 3.30
CA VAL A 30 2.93 12.40 4.26
C VAL A 30 2.17 11.10 4.07
N CYS A 31 1.68 10.52 5.16
CA CYS A 31 0.90 9.29 5.08
C CYS A 31 -0.30 9.47 4.14
N THR A 32 -0.64 8.43 3.37
CA THR A 32 -1.76 8.48 2.44
C THR A 32 -3.12 8.28 3.11
N VAL A 33 -3.15 7.78 4.34
CA VAL A 33 -4.38 7.56 5.10
C VAL A 33 -4.96 8.90 5.54
N ASN A 34 -6.25 9.12 5.28
CA ASN A 34 -6.96 10.31 5.74
C ASN A 34 -6.92 10.39 7.27
N ASP A 35 -6.84 11.60 7.81
CA ASP A 35 -6.72 11.89 9.25
C ASP A 35 -5.43 11.36 9.91
N CYS A 36 -4.47 10.84 9.13
CA CYS A 36 -3.13 10.54 9.63
C CYS A 36 -2.20 11.75 9.48
N SER A 37 -1.61 12.18 10.60
CA SER A 37 -0.63 13.28 10.61
C SER A 37 0.82 12.83 10.44
N CYS A 38 1.07 11.53 10.24
CA CYS A 38 2.42 11.01 10.09
C CYS A 38 3.11 11.56 8.84
N SER A 39 4.38 11.93 8.99
CA SER A 39 5.20 12.38 7.88
C SER A 39 6.67 12.00 8.04
N ILE A 40 7.32 11.78 6.90
CA ILE A 40 8.74 11.46 6.80
C ILE A 40 9.44 12.63 6.09
N VAL A 41 10.65 12.96 6.54
CA VAL A 41 11.55 13.84 5.82
C VAL A 41 12.71 13.03 5.29
N LEU A 42 12.88 13.02 3.97
CA LEU A 42 14.02 12.39 3.30
C LEU A 42 15.03 13.44 2.84
N LYS A 43 16.31 13.07 2.78
CA LYS A 43 17.33 13.82 2.06
C LYS A 43 18.29 12.81 1.44
N ASN A 44 18.53 12.90 0.13
CA ASN A 44 19.38 11.93 -0.58
C ASN A 44 18.99 10.46 -0.33
N ALA A 45 17.68 10.16 -0.31
CA ALA A 45 17.10 8.85 0.02
C ALA A 45 17.32 8.34 1.46
N GLU A 46 17.91 9.14 2.34
CA GLU A 46 18.04 8.82 3.77
C GLU A 46 16.92 9.45 4.59
N ILE A 47 16.44 8.72 5.60
CA ILE A 47 15.41 9.20 6.52
C ILE A 47 16.06 10.13 7.55
N MET A 48 15.74 11.41 7.44
CA MET A 48 16.21 12.44 8.36
C MET A 48 15.34 12.49 9.61
N CYS A 49 14.01 12.43 9.43
CA CYS A 49 13.04 12.54 10.52
C CYS A 49 11.77 11.76 10.22
N LEU A 50 11.19 11.15 11.25
CA LEU A 50 9.83 10.62 11.27
C LEU A 50 9.03 11.45 12.29
N ASN A 51 7.90 12.01 11.86
CA ASN A 51 7.04 12.84 12.69
C ASN A 51 5.65 12.22 12.81
N GLY A 52 5.11 12.21 14.02
CA GLY A 52 3.76 11.71 14.32
C GLY A 52 3.74 10.23 14.70
N ILE A 53 2.55 9.76 15.11
CA ILE A 53 2.27 8.37 15.47
C ILE A 53 1.10 7.91 14.61
N HIS A 54 1.22 6.71 14.02
CA HIS A 54 0.13 6.12 13.25
C HIS A 54 -1.01 5.73 14.18
N ALA A 55 -2.08 6.52 14.18
CA ALA A 55 -3.32 6.24 14.92
C ALA A 55 -4.39 5.59 14.02
N HIS A 56 -3.96 4.93 12.95
CA HIS A 56 -4.82 4.12 12.10
C HIS A 56 -4.23 2.70 12.03
N LYS A 57 -5.09 1.72 11.75
CA LYS A 57 -4.60 0.40 11.38
C LYS A 57 -3.84 0.55 10.06
N ASN A 58 -2.69 -0.12 9.93
CA ASN A 58 -1.97 -0.15 8.67
C ASN A 58 -2.98 -0.50 7.57
N THR A 59 -2.91 0.19 6.43
CA THR A 59 -3.62 -0.23 5.21
C THR A 59 -2.94 -1.47 4.62
N GLN A 60 -2.52 -2.41 5.48
CA GLN A 60 -2.48 -3.80 5.08
C GLN A 60 -3.85 -4.04 4.46
N PHE A 61 -3.83 -4.50 3.21
CA PHE A 61 -4.95 -5.26 2.69
C PHE A 61 -5.46 -6.13 3.84
N SER A 62 -6.77 -6.13 4.11
CA SER A 62 -7.27 -6.94 5.23
C SER A 62 -6.67 -8.35 5.10
N ALA A 63 -6.31 -9.01 6.20
CA ALA A 63 -5.66 -10.33 6.12
C ALA A 63 -6.40 -11.30 5.17
N HIS A 64 -7.71 -11.08 5.01
CA HIS A 64 -8.57 -11.77 4.04
C HIS A 64 -8.18 -11.47 2.58
N ILE A 65 -7.89 -10.22 2.21
CA ILE A 65 -7.43 -9.87 0.85
C ILE A 65 -6.08 -10.55 0.54
N ASP A 66 -5.12 -10.56 1.46
CA ASP A 66 -3.84 -11.24 1.24
C ASP A 66 -4.01 -12.75 1.08
N GLN A 67 -4.95 -13.35 1.83
CA GLN A 67 -5.34 -14.75 1.69
C GLN A 67 -6.00 -15.03 0.34
N VAL A 68 -6.93 -14.18 -0.10
CA VAL A 68 -7.58 -14.30 -1.42
C VAL A 68 -6.55 -14.21 -2.54
N ILE A 69 -5.67 -13.19 -2.53
CA ILE A 69 -4.64 -13.02 -3.57
C ILE A 69 -3.70 -14.22 -3.61
N SER A 70 -3.29 -14.72 -2.45
CA SER A 70 -2.41 -15.90 -2.37
C SER A 70 -3.10 -17.17 -2.88
N GLY A 71 -4.38 -17.35 -2.56
CA GLY A 71 -5.21 -18.45 -3.05
C GLY A 71 -5.36 -18.43 -4.57
N VAL A 72 -5.65 -17.26 -5.14
CA VAL A 72 -5.81 -17.08 -6.59
C VAL A 72 -4.51 -17.39 -7.32
N LYS A 73 -3.38 -16.84 -6.86
CA LYS A 73 -2.06 -17.10 -7.45
C LYS A 73 -1.71 -18.58 -7.44
N ARG A 74 -1.93 -19.25 -6.31
CA ARG A 74 -1.62 -20.68 -6.17
C ARG A 74 -2.46 -21.54 -7.12
N LYS A 75 -3.78 -21.33 -7.14
CA LYS A 75 -4.69 -22.09 -8.00
C LYS A 75 -4.46 -21.84 -9.50
N ALA A 76 -4.14 -20.61 -9.89
CA ALA A 76 -3.82 -20.30 -11.28
C ALA A 76 -2.56 -21.03 -11.79
N VAL A 77 -1.61 -21.33 -10.89
CA VAL A 77 -0.41 -22.12 -11.22
C VAL A 77 -0.71 -23.62 -11.22
N GLU A 78 -1.51 -24.09 -10.26
CA GLU A 78 -1.90 -25.51 -10.14
C GLU A 78 -2.81 -25.97 -11.29
N ASP A 79 -3.75 -25.12 -11.73
CA ASP A 79 -4.64 -25.38 -12.86
C ASP A 79 -4.79 -24.15 -13.78
N PRO A 80 -3.90 -24.02 -14.79
CA PRO A 80 -3.93 -22.90 -15.73
C PRO A 80 -5.14 -22.88 -16.66
N LYS A 81 -5.94 -23.95 -16.72
CA LYS A 81 -7.11 -24.04 -17.62
C LYS A 81 -8.34 -23.39 -17.01
N THR A 82 -8.41 -23.31 -15.69
CA THR A 82 -9.54 -22.68 -15.01
C THR A 82 -9.47 -21.15 -15.19
N PRO A 83 -10.56 -20.49 -15.60
CA PRO A 83 -10.60 -19.03 -15.73
C PRO A 83 -10.29 -18.33 -14.41
N ILE A 84 -9.39 -17.34 -14.44
CA ILE A 84 -8.97 -16.58 -13.24
C ILE A 84 -10.17 -15.97 -12.48
N GLN A 85 -11.20 -15.54 -13.20
CA GLN A 85 -12.40 -14.98 -12.59
C GLN A 85 -13.13 -15.99 -11.70
N GLN A 86 -13.27 -17.24 -12.17
CA GLN A 86 -13.87 -18.32 -11.39
C GLN A 86 -13.03 -18.62 -10.14
N ILE A 87 -11.71 -18.66 -10.27
CA ILE A 87 -10.78 -18.86 -9.14
C ILE A 87 -10.93 -17.74 -8.10
N TYR A 88 -11.06 -16.49 -8.55
CA TYR A 88 -11.25 -15.34 -7.67
C TYR A 88 -12.56 -15.44 -6.88
N ASP A 89 -13.68 -15.71 -7.54
CA ASP A 89 -15.00 -15.82 -6.90
C ASP A 89 -15.01 -16.93 -5.82
N ASP A 90 -14.39 -18.08 -6.12
CA ASP A 90 -14.23 -19.20 -5.19
C ASP A 90 -13.36 -18.87 -3.96
N GLU A 91 -12.35 -18.00 -4.12
CA GLU A 91 -11.52 -17.57 -2.99
C GLU A 91 -12.23 -16.49 -2.15
N VAL A 92 -12.98 -15.59 -2.79
CA VAL A 92 -13.71 -14.51 -2.09
C VAL A 92 -14.86 -15.06 -1.26
N ILE A 93 -15.65 -16.02 -1.78
CA ILE A 93 -16.85 -16.54 -1.09
C ILE A 93 -16.56 -17.12 0.30
N LYS A 94 -15.33 -17.61 0.52
CA LYS A 94 -14.84 -18.14 1.80
C LYS A 94 -14.85 -17.13 2.94
N PHE A 95 -14.92 -15.84 2.63
CA PHE A 95 -14.84 -14.74 3.60
C PHE A 95 -16.13 -13.92 3.71
N VAL A 96 -17.13 -14.23 2.90
CA VAL A 96 -18.42 -13.51 2.85
C VAL A 96 -19.57 -14.35 3.44
N SER A 97 -19.31 -15.62 3.76
CA SER A 97 -20.26 -16.58 4.36
C SER A 97 -20.15 -16.58 5.89
#